data_AF-A0A0Q8W8L0-F1
#
_entry.id   AF-A0A0Q8W8L0-F1
#
_cell.length_a   1.000
_cell.length_b   1.000
_cell.length_c   1.000
_cell.angle_alpha   90.00
_cell.angle_beta   90.00
_cell.angle_gamma   90.00
#
_symmetry.space_group_name_H-M   'P 1'
#
loop_
_entity.id
_entity.type
_entity.pdbx_description
1 polymer ?
#
loop_
_entity_poly.entity_id
_entity_poly.type
_entity_poly.pdbx_seq_one_letter_code
_entity_poly.pdbx_strand_id
1 'polypeptide(L)'
;MAVLHELDRTDAVVRGRHHSEWVATLDRLRARGRDDTGLALLLECMAAAEREAWATQGVPPQEYAHRAAVIHRRRRDYAAEVEVLERWIAACPEPRDPYSRLAVRLVKARRLRDAASQARRRA
;
A
#
# COMPACT_ATOMS: atom_id res chain seq x y z
N MET A 1 -7.19 22.12 29.16
CA MET A 1 -7.11 20.69 28.76
C MET A 1 -6.25 20.59 27.51
N ALA A 2 -4.92 20.72 27.65
CA ALA A 2 -3.95 20.76 26.56
C ALA A 2 -3.08 19.50 26.61
N VAL A 3 -3.64 18.36 26.20
CA VAL A 3 -2.93 17.07 26.13
C VAL A 3 -3.40 16.31 24.90
N LEU A 4 -3.05 16.76 23.68
CA LEU A 4 -3.39 16.02 22.45
C LEU A 4 -2.45 16.28 21.24
N HIS A 5 -1.28 16.91 21.39
CA HIS A 5 -0.41 17.24 20.23
C HIS A 5 0.98 16.57 20.25
N GLU A 6 1.17 15.57 21.12
CA GLU A 6 2.43 14.84 21.29
C GLU A 6 2.23 13.32 21.31
N LEU A 7 1.05 12.85 20.89
CA LEU A 7 0.74 11.43 20.75
C LEU A 7 1.36 10.90 19.44
N ASP A 8 2.63 10.58 19.62
CA ASP A 8 3.47 9.62 18.93
C ASP A 8 3.91 9.89 17.49
N ARG A 9 4.97 10.68 17.40
CA ARG A 9 5.88 10.79 16.25
C ARG A 9 6.45 9.41 15.80
N THR A 10 6.25 8.32 16.56
CA THR A 10 6.72 6.97 16.21
C THR A 10 5.80 6.22 15.24
N ASP A 11 4.51 6.53 15.18
CA ASP A 11 3.58 5.77 14.34
C ASP A 11 3.87 5.90 12.85
N ALA A 12 4.34 7.08 12.46
CA ALA A 12 4.73 7.43 11.10
C ALA A 12 6.19 7.05 10.75
N VAL A 13 6.96 6.47 11.70
CA VAL A 13 8.39 6.19 11.52
C VAL A 13 8.65 4.78 10.97
N VAL A 14 9.55 4.73 10.00
CA VAL A 14 10.12 3.53 9.40
C VAL A 14 11.64 3.63 9.51
N ARG A 15 12.28 2.68 10.20
CA ARG A 15 13.74 2.59 10.34
C ARG A 15 14.39 3.93 10.78
N GLY A 16 13.76 4.60 11.74
CA GLY A 16 14.24 5.86 12.32
C GLY A 16 13.97 7.13 11.50
N ARG A 17 13.20 7.05 10.40
CA ARG A 17 12.81 8.20 9.56
C ARG A 17 11.32 8.21 9.31
N HIS A 18 10.73 9.38 9.07
CA HIS A 18 9.33 9.48 8.68
C HIS A 18 9.08 8.72 7.36
N HIS A 19 7.92 8.07 7.20
CA HIS A 19 7.66 7.23 6.02
C HIS A 19 7.79 8.01 4.70
N SER A 20 7.46 9.31 4.69
CA SER A 20 7.59 10.19 3.51
C SER A 20 9.04 10.44 3.09
N GLU A 21 10.01 10.35 4.00
CA GLU A 21 11.44 10.52 3.70
C GLU A 21 12.01 9.36 2.87
N TRP A 22 11.32 8.22 2.82
CA TRP A 22 11.74 7.05 2.06
C TRP A 22 11.42 7.14 0.57
N VAL A 23 10.63 8.10 0.11
CA VAL A 23 10.19 8.20 -1.31
C VAL A 23 11.38 8.24 -2.26
N ALA A 24 12.38 9.08 -2.00
CA ALA A 24 13.59 9.15 -2.82
C ALA A 24 14.40 7.84 -2.82
N THR A 25 14.40 7.10 -1.71
CA THR A 25 15.04 5.79 -1.62
C THR A 25 14.26 4.74 -2.43
N LEU A 26 12.93 4.75 -2.35
CA LEU A 26 12.05 3.89 -3.13
C LEU A 26 12.22 4.12 -4.64
N ASP A 27 12.39 5.37 -5.07
CA ASP A 27 12.69 5.72 -6.46
C ASP A 27 14.04 5.13 -6.91
N ARG A 28 15.08 5.26 -6.09
CA ARG A 28 16.40 4.64 -6.36
C ARG A 28 16.34 3.11 -6.42
N LEU A 29 15.58 2.48 -5.53
CA LEU A 29 15.41 1.02 -5.53
C LEU A 29 14.70 0.56 -6.80
N ARG A 30 13.64 1.26 -7.20
CA ARG A 30 12.93 1.03 -8.47
C ARG A 30 13.85 1.18 -9.67
N ALA A 31 14.63 2.27 -9.74
CA ALA A 31 15.55 2.53 -10.85
C ALA A 31 16.63 1.44 -10.99
N ARG A 32 17.01 0.80 -9.88
CA ARG A 32 17.98 -0.30 -9.85
C ARG A 32 17.34 -1.69 -10.01
N GLY A 33 16.04 -1.78 -10.29
CA GLY A 33 15.32 -3.05 -10.41
C GLY A 33 15.28 -3.87 -9.11
N ARG A 34 15.53 -3.25 -7.95
CA ARG A 34 15.57 -3.91 -6.64
C ARG A 34 14.16 -4.10 -6.07
N ASP A 35 13.30 -4.77 -6.83
CA ASP A 35 11.87 -4.87 -6.53
C ASP A 35 11.58 -5.56 -5.19
N ASP A 36 12.35 -6.59 -4.78
CA ASP A 36 12.14 -7.24 -3.47
C ASP A 36 12.45 -6.30 -2.30
N THR A 37 13.62 -5.65 -2.35
CA THR A 37 14.01 -4.67 -1.33
C THR A 37 13.06 -3.47 -1.32
N GLY A 38 12.64 -3.01 -2.50
CA GLY A 38 11.67 -1.93 -2.65
C GLY A 38 10.30 -2.29 -2.10
N LEU A 39 9.81 -3.51 -2.38
CA LEU A 39 8.52 -3.98 -1.89
C LEU A 39 8.50 -4.09 -0.36
N ALA A 40 9.55 -4.65 0.26
CA ALA A 40 9.65 -4.71 1.72
C ALA A 40 9.55 -3.31 2.36
N LEU A 41 10.32 -2.34 1.84
CA LEU A 41 10.28 -0.96 2.33
C LEU A 41 8.92 -0.28 2.06
N LEU A 42 8.28 -0.54 0.91
CA LEU A 42 6.94 -0.02 0.61
C LEU A 42 5.90 -0.48 1.63
N LEU A 43 5.93 -1.76 2.01
CA LEU A 43 4.99 -2.33 2.97
C LEU A 43 5.21 -1.77 4.38
N GLU A 44 6.46 -1.54 4.78
CA GLU A 44 6.77 -0.83 6.03
C GLU A 44 6.24 0.62 6.01
N CYS A 45 6.48 1.36 4.91
CA CYS A 45 5.98 2.73 4.74
C CYS A 45 4.45 2.79 4.72
N MET A 46 3.81 1.83 4.05
CA MET A 46 2.35 1.70 4.02
C MET A 46 1.79 1.47 5.42
N ALA A 47 2.38 0.58 6.21
CA ALA A 47 1.94 0.32 7.58
C ALA A 47 2.07 1.56 8.48
N ALA A 48 3.16 2.33 8.34
CA ALA A 48 3.36 3.57 9.09
C ALA A 48 2.36 4.66 8.69
N ALA A 49 2.16 4.83 7.39
CA ALA A 49 1.16 5.75 6.83
C ALA A 49 -0.27 5.41 7.26
N GLU A 50 -0.63 4.12 7.34
CA GLU A 50 -1.93 3.67 7.84
C GLU A 50 -2.14 4.02 9.32
N ARG A 51 -1.12 3.83 10.17
CA ARG A 51 -1.19 4.21 11.58
C ARG A 51 -1.31 5.72 11.77
N GLU A 52 -0.51 6.51 11.03
CA GLU A 52 -0.61 7.97 11.06
C GLU A 52 -2.00 8.45 10.61
N ALA A 53 -2.52 7.90 9.51
CA ALA A 53 -3.85 8.23 9.02
C ALA A 53 -4.94 7.86 10.03
N TRP A 54 -4.82 6.72 10.70
CA TRP A 54 -5.74 6.32 11.77
C TRP A 54 -5.70 7.32 12.95
N ALA A 55 -4.51 7.68 13.42
CA ALA A 55 -4.35 8.63 14.54
C ALA A 55 -4.90 10.03 14.21
N THR A 56 -4.80 10.45 12.94
CA THR A 56 -5.23 11.77 12.46
C THR A 56 -6.62 11.80 11.83
N GLN A 57 -7.32 10.65 11.78
CA GLN A 57 -8.57 10.47 11.05
C GLN A 57 -8.48 10.89 9.56
N GLY A 58 -7.29 10.72 8.98
CA GLY A 58 -6.96 11.06 7.60
C GLY A 58 -7.05 9.87 6.64
N VAL A 59 -6.72 10.13 5.37
CA VAL A 59 -6.61 9.10 4.33
C VAL A 59 -5.12 8.74 4.15
N PRO A 60 -4.73 7.46 4.27
CA PRO A 60 -3.32 7.10 4.07
C PRO A 60 -2.89 7.35 2.62
N PRO A 61 -1.66 7.86 2.38
CA PRO A 61 -1.13 8.05 1.03
C PRO A 61 -1.27 6.82 0.14
N GLN A 62 -2.07 6.95 -0.94
CA GLN A 62 -2.31 5.86 -1.90
C GLN A 62 -1.05 5.39 -2.64
N GLU A 63 0.02 6.19 -2.64
CA GLU A 63 1.23 5.93 -3.43
C GLU A 63 1.92 4.62 -3.04
N TYR A 64 2.01 4.29 -1.74
CA TYR A 64 2.67 3.07 -1.29
C TYR A 64 1.93 1.82 -1.76
N ALA A 65 0.62 1.78 -1.54
CA ALA A 65 -0.25 0.70 -2.00
C ALA A 65 -0.23 0.58 -3.53
N HIS A 66 -0.26 1.71 -4.25
CA HIS A 66 -0.17 1.71 -5.72
C HIS A 66 1.16 1.11 -6.21
N ARG A 67 2.30 1.53 -5.65
CA ARG A 67 3.63 1.05 -6.05
C ARG A 67 3.78 -0.45 -5.74
N ALA A 68 3.32 -0.91 -4.58
CA ALA A 68 3.33 -2.33 -4.22
C ALA A 68 2.43 -3.16 -5.16
N ALA A 69 1.21 -2.70 -5.44
CA ALA A 69 0.29 -3.35 -6.39
C ALA A 69 0.90 -3.46 -7.80
N VAL A 70 1.65 -2.45 -8.26
CA VAL A 70 2.37 -2.49 -9.54
C VAL A 70 3.48 -3.56 -9.54
N ILE A 71 4.23 -3.72 -8.44
CA ILE A 71 5.26 -4.76 -8.31
C ILE A 71 4.62 -6.14 -8.38
N HIS A 72 3.60 -6.42 -7.57
CA HIS A 72 2.87 -7.70 -7.57
C HIS A 72 2.29 -8.02 -8.95
N ARG A 73 1.73 -7.02 -9.62
CA ARG A 73 1.23 -7.15 -10.99
C ARG A 73 2.29 -7.58 -11.99
N ARG A 74 3.50 -7.00 -11.95
CA ARG A 74 4.60 -7.41 -12.84
C ARG A 74 5.03 -8.86 -12.60
N ARG A 75 4.95 -9.31 -11.34
CA ARG A 75 5.23 -10.71 -10.94
C ARG A 75 4.09 -11.67 -11.27
N ARG A 76 2.96 -11.18 -11.78
CA ARG A 76 1.70 -11.93 -11.96
C ARG A 76 1.17 -12.53 -10.65
N ASP A 77 1.57 -11.95 -9.52
CA ASP A 77 1.05 -12.31 -8.20
C ASP A 77 -0.23 -11.50 -7.94
N TYR A 78 -1.32 -11.93 -8.57
CA TYR A 78 -2.59 -11.22 -8.48
C TYR A 78 -3.25 -11.36 -7.10
N ALA A 79 -2.88 -12.38 -6.32
CA ALA A 79 -3.38 -12.55 -4.96
C ALA A 79 -2.83 -11.44 -4.06
N ALA A 80 -1.51 -11.24 -4.06
CA ALA A 80 -0.89 -10.17 -3.29
C ALA A 80 -1.24 -8.76 -3.82
N GLU A 81 -1.45 -8.61 -5.14
CA GLU A 81 -1.99 -7.35 -5.69
C GLU A 81 -3.35 -7.01 -5.07
N VAL A 82 -4.26 -7.99 -4.96
CA VAL A 82 -5.58 -7.81 -4.35
C VAL A 82 -5.47 -7.48 -2.86
N GLU A 83 -4.64 -8.21 -2.13
CA GLU A 83 -4.46 -8.03 -0.68
C GLU A 83 -3.99 -6.62 -0.32
N VAL A 84 -2.99 -6.10 -1.02
CA VAL A 84 -2.48 -4.74 -0.80
C VAL A 84 -3.55 -3.68 -1.07
N LEU A 85 -4.34 -3.85 -2.13
CA LEU A 85 -5.39 -2.89 -2.48
C LEU A 85 -6.56 -2.92 -1.49
N GLU A 86 -6.99 -4.11 -1.06
CA GLU A 86 -8.03 -4.28 -0.05
C GLU A 86 -7.60 -3.71 1.29
N ARG A 87 -6.35 -3.96 1.69
CA ARG A 87 -5.76 -3.41 2.92
C ARG A 87 -5.81 -1.88 2.93
N TRP A 88 -5.37 -1.22 1.86
CA TRP A 88 -5.39 0.25 1.80
C TRP A 88 -6.82 0.80 1.86
N ILE A 89 -7.76 0.22 1.10
CA ILE A 89 -9.17 0.65 1.11
C ILE A 89 -9.77 0.48 2.51
N ALA A 90 -9.44 -0.61 3.21
CA ALA A 90 -9.92 -0.87 4.55
C ALA A 90 -9.41 0.17 5.57
N ALA A 91 -8.20 0.70 5.37
CA ALA A 91 -7.59 1.74 6.20
C ALA A 91 -8.12 3.16 5.93
N CYS A 92 -8.85 3.38 4.83
CA CYS A 92 -9.49 4.66 4.57
C CYS A 92 -10.72 4.86 5.48
N PRO A 93 -10.95 6.08 5.99
CA PRO A 93 -12.14 6.42 6.77
C PRO A 93 -13.41 6.31 5.93
N GLU A 94 -14.55 6.07 6.59
CA GLU A 94 -15.86 6.07 5.95
C GLU A 94 -16.41 7.51 5.80
N PRO A 95 -17.14 7.83 4.71
CA PRO A 95 -17.45 6.95 3.58
C PRO A 95 -16.25 6.75 2.64
N ARG A 96 -15.95 5.50 2.30
CA ARG A 96 -14.85 5.18 1.36
C ARG A 96 -15.21 5.60 -0.06
N ASP A 97 -14.25 6.17 -0.78
CA ASP A 97 -14.41 6.54 -2.20
C ASP A 97 -14.35 5.28 -3.11
N PRO A 98 -15.48 4.83 -3.68
CA PRO A 98 -15.52 3.67 -4.55
C PRO A 98 -14.89 3.93 -5.93
N TYR A 99 -14.66 5.20 -6.29
CA TYR A 99 -14.06 5.62 -7.55
C TYR A 99 -12.59 5.99 -7.42
N SER A 100 -12.01 5.82 -6.24
CA SER A 100 -10.57 6.01 -6.05
C SER A 100 -9.78 5.15 -7.02
N ARG A 101 -8.62 5.65 -7.45
CA ARG A 101 -7.74 4.95 -8.41
C ARG A 101 -7.45 3.51 -7.98
N LEU A 102 -7.32 3.27 -6.68
CA LEU A 102 -7.06 1.94 -6.12
C LEU A 102 -8.31 1.05 -6.07
N ALA A 103 -9.50 1.59 -5.81
CA ALA A 103 -10.75 0.84 -5.91
C ALA A 103 -11.00 0.35 -7.35
N VAL A 104 -10.79 1.21 -8.35
CA VAL A 104 -10.88 0.83 -9.77
C VAL A 104 -9.86 -0.26 -10.12
N ARG A 105 -8.63 -0.14 -9.61
CA ARG A 105 -7.59 -1.16 -9.80
C ARG A 105 -7.96 -2.49 -9.16
N LEU A 106 -8.54 -2.48 -7.97
CA LEU A 106 -8.94 -3.67 -7.23
C LEU A 106 -9.92 -4.54 -8.03
N VAL A 107 -10.91 -3.91 -8.68
CA VAL A 107 -11.85 -4.62 -9.57
C VAL A 107 -11.10 -5.39 -10.66
N LYS A 108 -10.10 -4.76 -11.29
CA LYS A 108 -9.29 -5.41 -12.33
C LYS A 108 -8.38 -6.50 -11.75
N ALA A 109 -7.78 -6.28 -10.59
CA ALA A 109 -6.90 -7.25 -9.92
C ALA A 109 -7.67 -8.54 -9.55
N ARG A 110 -8.88 -8.40 -8.97
CA ARG A 110 -9.77 -9.53 -8.65
C ARG A 110 -10.10 -10.37 -9.88
N ARG A 111 -10.49 -9.74 -10.99
CA ARG A 111 -10.76 -10.44 -12.27
C ARG A 111 -9.57 -11.27 -12.74
N LEU A 112 -8.34 -10.79 -12.56
CA LEU A 112 -7.14 -11.49 -13.01
C LEU A 112 -6.71 -12.61 -12.08
N ARG A 113 -6.86 -12.42 -10.77
CA ARG A 113 -6.70 -13.50 -9.79
C ARG A 113 -7.66 -14.65 -10.10
N ASP A 114 -8.93 -14.33 -10.34
CA ASP A 114 -9.96 -15.34 -10.62
C ASP A 114 -9.68 -16.05 -11.95
N ALA A 115 -9.36 -15.31 -13.03
CA ALA A 115 -8.97 -15.90 -14.31
C ALA A 115 -7.73 -16.79 -14.21
N ALA A 116 -6.70 -16.37 -13.48
CA ALA A 116 -5.49 -17.15 -13.26
C ALA A 116 -5.78 -18.43 -12.46
N SER A 117 -6.65 -18.35 -11.45
CA SER A 117 -7.09 -19.52 -10.67
C SER A 117 -7.85 -20.54 -11.53
N GLN A 118 -8.70 -20.07 -12.44
CA GLN A 118 -9.47 -20.92 -13.34
C GLN A 118 -8.55 -21.60 -14.36
N ALA A 119 -7.59 -20.86 -14.93
CA ALA A 119 -6.60 -21.43 -15.84
C ALA A 119 -5.79 -22.55 -15.18
N ARG A 120 -5.37 -22.35 -13.91
CA ARG A 120 -4.63 -23.37 -13.15
C ARG A 120 -5.45 -24.63 -12.86
N ARG A 121 -6.78 -24.53 -12.72
CA ARG A 121 -7.67 -25.69 -12.51
C ARG A 121 -7.92 -26.50 -13.79
N ARG A 122 -7.69 -25.92 -14.96
CA ARG A 122 -7.95 -26.54 -16.27
C ARG A 122 -6.71 -27.18 -16.91
N ALA A 123 -5.53 -26.99 -16.32
CA ALA A 123 -4.26 -27.56 -16.74
C ALA A 123 -3.98 -28.84 -15.94
#